data_AF-A0A820QLT7-F1
#
_entry.id   AF-A0A820QLT7-F1
#
_cell.length_a   1.000
_cell.length_b   1.000
_cell.length_c   1.000
_cell.angle_alpha   90.00
_cell.angle_beta   90.00
_cell.angle_gamma   90.00
#
_symmetry.space_group_name_H-M   'P 1'
#
loop_
_entity.id
_entity.type
_entity.pdbx_description
1 polymer ?
#
loop_
_entity_poly.entity_id
_entity_poly.type
_entity_poly.pdbx_seq_one_letter_code
_entity_poly.pdbx_strand_id
1 'polypeptide(L)'
;IIDFDHCSHNYYLIDIVSYFLELATDDNKTKYPERSIQKIFLSDYIKNSKLNLSTIVCDQSKPTDYELEYLCNLCELLIAPVHLYWALWAFLQALLTKPTSTFDYVNYGRIRLEQYYRHKDKFFRPLNETIKNMPKF
;
A
#
# COMPACT_ATOMS: atom_id res chain seq x y z
N ILE A 1 -17.88 2.57 3.30
CA ILE A 1 -16.86 1.86 4.12
C ILE A 1 -17.50 1.63 5.49
N ILE A 2 -17.40 0.40 6.01
CA ILE A 2 -17.88 -0.03 7.33
C ILE A 2 -16.69 -0.66 8.10
N ASP A 3 -16.89 -1.08 9.35
CA ASP A 3 -15.89 -1.78 10.19
C ASP A 3 -14.57 -1.02 10.40
N PHE A 4 -14.63 0.00 11.25
CA PHE A 4 -13.53 0.94 11.52
C PHE A 4 -12.57 0.49 12.63
N ASP A 5 -12.51 -0.80 12.96
CA ASP A 5 -11.71 -1.33 14.09
C ASP A 5 -10.20 -1.10 13.92
N HIS A 6 -9.74 -0.93 12.68
CA HIS A 6 -8.35 -0.60 12.34
C HIS A 6 -8.15 0.88 11.91
N CYS A 7 -9.19 1.70 12.00
CA CYS A 7 -9.12 3.10 11.60
C CYS A 7 -8.25 3.91 12.56
N SER A 8 -7.32 4.68 12.00
CA SER A 8 -6.47 5.59 12.76
C SER A 8 -6.00 6.74 11.85
N HIS A 9 -5.39 7.78 12.44
CA HIS A 9 -4.71 8.79 11.65
C HIS A 9 -3.45 8.17 11.02
N ASN A 10 -3.36 8.18 9.69
CA ASN A 10 -2.27 7.54 8.97
C ASN A 10 -1.98 8.24 7.63
N TYR A 11 -0.88 7.88 6.98
CA TYR A 11 -0.62 8.29 5.60
C TYR A 11 -1.66 7.67 4.67
N TYR A 12 -2.38 8.50 3.92
CA TYR A 12 -3.48 8.07 3.03
C TYR A 12 -3.08 6.98 2.02
N LEU A 13 -1.83 6.98 1.58
CA LEU A 13 -1.32 5.95 0.66
C LEU A 13 -1.31 4.55 1.29
N ILE A 14 -1.27 4.42 2.63
CA ILE A 14 -1.33 3.11 3.29
C ILE A 14 -2.70 2.45 3.06
N ASP A 15 -3.79 3.21 3.11
CA ASP A 15 -5.13 2.69 2.80
C ASP A 15 -5.23 2.24 1.35
N ILE A 16 -4.69 3.05 0.43
CA ILE A 16 -4.68 2.74 -1.01
C ILE A 16 -3.84 1.49 -1.29
N VAL A 17 -2.66 1.38 -0.69
CA VAL A 17 -1.78 0.21 -0.87
C VAL A 17 -2.40 -1.03 -0.27
N SER A 18 -3.02 -0.93 0.91
CA SER A 18 -3.76 -2.04 1.50
C SER A 18 -4.88 -2.49 0.57
N TYR A 19 -5.67 -1.56 0.03
CA TYR A 19 -6.71 -1.86 -0.95
C TYR A 19 -6.15 -2.55 -2.21
N PHE A 20 -5.06 -2.04 -2.79
CA PHE A 20 -4.42 -2.64 -3.96
C PHE A 20 -3.88 -4.05 -3.68
N LEU A 21 -3.37 -4.32 -2.48
CA LEU A 21 -2.91 -5.64 -2.08
C LEU A 21 -4.07 -6.63 -1.90
N GLU A 22 -5.24 -6.18 -1.44
CA GLU A 22 -6.43 -7.04 -1.35
C GLU A 22 -7.00 -7.42 -2.72
N LEU A 23 -6.81 -6.58 -3.75
CA LEU A 23 -7.13 -6.96 -5.14
C LEU A 23 -6.25 -8.13 -5.64
N ALA A 24 -5.08 -8.30 -5.05
CA ALA A 24 -4.17 -9.40 -5.31
C ALA A 24 -4.53 -10.63 -4.46
N THR A 25 -5.65 -11.28 -4.77
CA THR A 25 -6.17 -12.48 -4.08
C THR A 25 -5.13 -13.61 -3.91
N ASP A 26 -5.28 -14.40 -2.84
CA ASP A 26 -4.36 -15.46 -2.34
C ASP A 26 -3.85 -16.49 -3.39
N ASP A 27 -4.53 -16.69 -4.51
CA ASP A 27 -4.23 -17.77 -5.47
C ASP A 27 -3.41 -17.32 -6.70
N ASN A 28 -3.01 -16.05 -6.83
CA ASN A 28 -2.17 -15.64 -7.96
C ASN A 28 -1.20 -14.52 -7.61
N LYS A 29 0.11 -14.83 -7.70
CA LYS A 29 1.27 -13.94 -7.48
C LYS A 29 1.36 -12.72 -8.41
N THR A 30 0.30 -12.36 -9.13
CA THR A 30 0.34 -11.48 -10.32
C THR A 30 -0.78 -10.44 -10.38
N LYS A 31 -1.48 -10.14 -9.28
CA LYS A 31 -2.67 -9.27 -9.31
C LYS A 31 -2.54 -7.94 -8.57
N TYR A 32 -1.34 -7.51 -8.18
CA TYR A 32 -1.17 -6.09 -7.83
C TYR A 32 -1.53 -5.26 -9.07
N PRO A 33 -2.38 -4.22 -8.97
CA PRO A 33 -2.85 -3.50 -10.13
C PRO A 33 -1.68 -2.99 -10.95
N GLU A 34 -1.75 -3.12 -12.28
CA GLU A 34 -0.73 -2.57 -13.15
C GLU A 34 -0.64 -1.05 -13.02
N ARG A 35 0.49 -0.47 -13.42
CA ARG A 35 0.73 0.98 -13.31
C ARG A 35 -0.37 1.82 -13.93
N SER A 36 -0.92 1.42 -15.08
CA SER A 36 -2.03 2.10 -15.75
C SER A 36 -3.28 2.18 -14.85
N ILE A 37 -3.64 1.08 -14.20
CA ILE A 37 -4.78 1.00 -13.28
C ILE A 37 -4.52 1.79 -11.99
N GLN A 38 -3.31 1.73 -11.44
CA GLN A 38 -2.92 2.54 -10.29
C GLN A 38 -3.09 4.03 -10.58
N LYS A 39 -2.60 4.50 -11.74
CA LYS A 39 -2.70 5.91 -12.16
C LYS A 39 -4.15 6.37 -12.32
N ILE A 40 -5.01 5.54 -12.91
CA ILE A 40 -6.45 5.84 -13.04
C ILE A 40 -7.07 6.02 -11.65
N PHE A 41 -6.86 5.05 -10.75
CA PHE A 41 -7.38 5.12 -9.39
C PHE A 41 -6.86 6.34 -8.63
N LEU A 42 -5.55 6.61 -8.69
CA LEU A 42 -4.92 7.73 -8.00
C LEU A 42 -5.41 9.08 -8.56
N SER A 43 -5.55 9.21 -9.88
CA SER A 43 -6.13 10.41 -10.51
C SER A 43 -7.51 10.70 -9.94
N ASP A 44 -8.39 9.70 -9.91
CA ASP A 44 -9.76 9.89 -9.44
C ASP A 44 -9.80 10.13 -7.92
N TYR A 45 -8.95 9.45 -7.16
CA TYR A 45 -8.80 9.68 -5.72
C TYR A 45 -8.37 11.13 -5.43
N ILE A 46 -7.32 11.64 -6.09
CA ILE A 46 -6.77 12.98 -5.87
C ILE A 46 -7.81 14.06 -6.21
N LYS A 47 -8.50 13.91 -7.35
CA LYS A 47 -9.54 14.86 -7.80
C LYS A 47 -10.70 14.98 -6.84
N ASN A 48 -11.06 13.88 -6.17
CA ASN A 48 -12.19 13.82 -5.24
C ASN A 48 -11.78 13.91 -3.76
N SER A 49 -10.48 14.00 -3.49
CA SER A 49 -9.94 14.07 -2.12
C SER A 49 -10.04 15.49 -1.57
N LYS A 50 -10.37 15.58 -0.28
CA LYS A 50 -10.31 16.83 0.51
C LYS A 50 -8.95 17.02 1.19
N LEU A 51 -8.00 16.11 0.98
CA LEU A 51 -6.65 16.22 1.51
C LEU A 51 -5.91 17.37 0.82
N ASN A 52 -5.10 18.09 1.59
CA ASN A 52 -4.15 19.04 1.02
C ASN A 52 -2.94 18.26 0.49
N LEU A 53 -2.86 18.12 -0.83
CA LEU A 53 -1.79 17.38 -1.52
C LEU A 53 -0.83 18.31 -2.27
N SER A 54 -0.84 19.61 -1.97
CA SER A 54 -0.05 20.64 -2.69
C SER A 54 1.47 20.41 -2.66
N THR A 55 1.98 19.62 -1.71
CA THR A 55 3.39 19.22 -1.63
C THR A 55 3.78 18.11 -2.63
N ILE A 56 2.79 17.45 -3.23
CA ILE A 56 2.97 16.32 -4.16
C ILE A 56 2.32 16.59 -5.52
N VAL A 57 1.20 17.31 -5.55
CA VAL A 57 0.40 17.59 -6.75
C VAL A 57 0.15 19.09 -6.84
N CYS A 58 0.55 19.72 -7.95
CA CYS A 58 0.38 21.16 -8.18
C CYS A 58 -1.09 21.55 -8.39
N ASP A 59 -1.84 20.74 -9.16
CA ASP A 59 -3.27 20.94 -9.44
C ASP A 59 -4.03 19.63 -9.25
N GLN A 60 -4.77 19.50 -8.14
CA GLN A 60 -5.55 18.30 -7.82
C GLN A 60 -6.66 18.01 -8.84
N SER A 61 -7.17 19.02 -9.56
CA SER A 61 -8.19 18.81 -10.59
C SER A 61 -7.63 18.15 -11.84
N LYS A 62 -6.32 18.30 -12.07
CA LYS A 62 -5.62 17.78 -13.24
C LYS A 62 -4.20 17.28 -12.88
N PRO A 63 -4.09 16.17 -12.11
CA PRO A 63 -2.80 15.56 -11.82
C PRO A 63 -2.09 15.16 -13.11
N THR A 64 -0.81 15.46 -13.21
CA THR A 64 0.04 15.10 -14.34
C THR A 64 0.45 13.63 -14.27
N ASP A 65 0.84 13.06 -15.42
CA ASP A 65 1.33 11.66 -15.44
C ASP A 65 2.58 11.47 -14.57
N TYR A 66 3.43 12.50 -14.48
CA TYR A 66 4.62 12.50 -13.63
C TYR A 66 4.28 12.42 -12.14
N GLU A 67 3.34 13.24 -11.65
CA GLU A 67 2.87 13.20 -10.26
C GLU A 67 2.20 11.86 -9.93
N LEU A 68 1.42 11.32 -10.87
CA LEU A 68 0.79 10.01 -10.72
C LEU A 68 1.83 8.88 -10.68
N GLU A 69 2.86 8.92 -11.52
CA GLU A 69 3.98 7.96 -11.47
C GLU A 69 4.75 8.06 -10.15
N TYR A 70 4.98 9.28 -9.67
CA TYR A 70 5.60 9.51 -8.36
C TYR A 70 4.79 8.87 -7.22
N LEU A 71 3.47 9.08 -7.21
CA LEU A 71 2.58 8.43 -6.24
C LEU A 71 2.57 6.90 -6.37
N CYS A 72 2.59 6.36 -7.59
CA CYS A 72 2.72 4.92 -7.82
C CYS A 72 4.03 4.36 -7.24
N ASN A 73 5.14 5.10 -7.36
CA ASN A 73 6.41 4.73 -6.74
C ASN A 73 6.33 4.75 -5.20
N LEU A 74 5.66 5.75 -4.62
CA LEU A 74 5.43 5.79 -3.17
C LEU A 74 4.57 4.61 -2.69
N CYS A 75 3.51 4.26 -3.43
CA CYS A 75 2.70 3.08 -3.16
C CYS A 75 3.56 1.80 -3.11
N GLU A 76 4.49 1.66 -4.05
CA GLU A 76 5.38 0.50 -4.12
C GLU A 76 6.34 0.39 -2.93
N LEU A 77 6.86 1.52 -2.44
CA LEU A 77 7.67 1.55 -1.21
C LEU A 77 6.85 1.06 -0.01
N LEU A 78 5.57 1.42 0.07
CA LEU A 78 4.69 1.08 1.18
C LEU A 78 4.19 -0.37 1.17
N ILE A 79 4.43 -1.15 0.12
CA ILE A 79 4.03 -2.57 0.06
C ILE A 79 4.63 -3.37 1.22
N ALA A 80 5.93 -3.19 1.48
CA ALA A 80 6.62 -3.91 2.55
C ALA A 80 6.03 -3.62 3.95
N PRO A 81 5.91 -2.34 4.41
CA PRO A 81 5.33 -2.06 5.72
C PRO A 81 3.88 -2.51 5.85
N VAL A 82 3.05 -2.43 4.79
CA VAL A 82 1.67 -2.95 4.84
C VAL A 82 1.64 -4.47 5.02
N HIS A 83 2.47 -5.22 4.30
CA HIS A 83 2.57 -6.66 4.53
C HIS A 83 3.07 -7.01 5.93
N LEU A 84 4.03 -6.26 6.47
CA LEU A 84 4.52 -6.46 7.84
C LEU A 84 3.41 -6.23 8.87
N TYR A 85 2.64 -5.16 8.72
CA TYR A 85 1.50 -4.86 9.60
C TYR A 85 0.52 -6.04 9.68
N TRP A 86 0.06 -6.52 8.52
CA TRP A 86 -0.90 -7.63 8.46
C TRP A 86 -0.31 -8.97 8.91
N ALA A 87 1.00 -9.19 8.74
CA ALA A 87 1.68 -10.35 9.30
C ALA A 87 1.66 -10.35 10.83
N LEU A 88 2.03 -9.21 11.44
CA LEU A 88 2.03 -9.05 12.90
C LEU A 88 0.63 -9.15 13.50
N TRP A 89 -0.36 -8.51 12.84
CA TRP A 89 -1.76 -8.64 13.22
C TRP A 89 -2.19 -10.11 13.23
N ALA A 90 -1.85 -10.88 12.20
CA ALA A 90 -2.26 -12.27 12.11
C ALA A 90 -1.61 -13.14 13.19
N PHE A 91 -0.30 -12.98 13.45
CA PHE A 91 0.35 -13.71 14.53
C PHE A 91 -0.22 -13.36 15.90
N LEU A 92 -0.61 -12.09 16.12
CA LEU A 92 -1.28 -11.69 17.34
C LEU A 92 -2.67 -12.35 17.46
N GLN A 93 -3.45 -12.41 16.39
CA GLN A 93 -4.74 -13.11 16.37
C GLN A 93 -4.58 -14.61 16.64
N ALA A 94 -3.55 -15.25 16.11
CA ALA A 94 -3.27 -16.67 16.38
C ALA A 94 -3.08 -16.96 17.89
N LEU A 95 -2.62 -15.97 18.68
CA LEU A 95 -2.46 -16.09 20.13
C LEU A 95 -3.73 -15.73 20.91
N LEU A 96 -4.54 -14.80 20.38
CA LEU A 96 -5.66 -14.21 21.11
C LEU A 96 -7.02 -14.83 20.74
N THR A 97 -7.19 -15.33 19.52
CA THR A 97 -8.47 -15.85 19.04
C THR A 97 -8.74 -17.25 19.59
N LYS A 98 -9.99 -17.48 20.03
CA LYS A 98 -10.44 -18.80 20.49
C LYS A 98 -10.51 -19.80 19.33
N PRO A 99 -10.46 -21.12 19.58
CA PRO A 99 -10.50 -22.18 18.55
C PRO A 99 -11.76 -22.24 17.66
N THR A 100 -12.70 -21.30 17.83
CA THR A 100 -13.93 -21.21 17.05
C THR A 100 -13.74 -20.55 15.68
N SER A 101 -12.59 -19.92 15.43
CA SER A 101 -12.25 -19.39 14.10
C SER A 101 -11.70 -20.50 13.21
N THR A 102 -12.21 -20.62 12.00
CA THR A 102 -11.69 -21.53 10.95
C THR A 102 -10.53 -20.92 10.16
N PHE A 103 -10.15 -19.68 10.46
CA PHE A 103 -9.10 -18.97 9.72
C PHE A 103 -7.71 -19.34 10.23
N ASP A 104 -6.82 -19.73 9.30
CA ASP A 104 -5.43 -20.07 9.62
C ASP A 104 -4.56 -18.81 9.68
N TYR A 105 -4.62 -18.14 10.84
CA TYR A 105 -3.84 -16.93 11.11
C TYR A 105 -2.33 -17.14 11.02
N VAL A 106 -1.82 -18.34 11.36
CA VAL A 106 -0.37 -18.63 11.32
C VAL A 106 0.10 -18.69 9.87
N ASN A 107 -0.61 -19.43 9.02
CA ASN A 107 -0.25 -19.52 7.60
C ASN A 107 -0.42 -18.17 6.89
N TYR A 108 -1.50 -17.43 7.17
CA TYR A 108 -1.68 -16.08 6.62
C TYR A 108 -0.55 -15.15 7.05
N GLY A 109 -0.21 -15.12 8.34
CA GLY A 109 0.90 -14.32 8.85
C GLY A 109 2.24 -14.65 8.18
N ARG A 110 2.52 -15.94 7.97
CA ARG A 110 3.72 -16.41 7.24
C ARG A 110 3.74 -15.89 5.80
N ILE A 111 2.64 -16.03 5.06
CA ILE A 111 2.55 -15.56 3.66
C ILE A 111 2.80 -14.05 3.59
N ARG A 112 2.17 -13.26 4.48
CA ARG A 112 2.37 -11.81 4.54
C ARG A 112 3.82 -11.46 4.89
N LEU A 113 4.44 -12.16 5.84
CA LEU A 113 5.84 -11.93 6.21
C LEU A 113 6.81 -12.25 5.06
N GLU A 114 6.55 -13.30 4.27
CA GLU A 114 7.32 -13.59 3.06
C GLU A 114 7.24 -12.45 2.04
N GLN A 115 6.05 -11.88 1.85
CA GLN A 115 5.89 -10.72 0.96
C GLN A 115 6.62 -9.48 1.50
N TYR A 116 6.63 -9.25 2.82
CA TYR A 116 7.48 -8.22 3.41
C TYR A 116 8.95 -8.43 3.02
N TYR A 117 9.50 -9.63 3.21
CA TYR A 117 10.91 -9.90 2.87
C TYR A 117 11.21 -9.75 1.38
N ARG A 118 10.25 -10.00 0.48
CA ARG A 118 10.41 -9.77 -0.97
C ARG A 118 10.47 -8.28 -1.34
N HIS A 119 9.82 -7.41 -0.57
CA HIS A 119 9.68 -5.99 -0.89
C HIS A 119 10.55 -5.07 -0.01
N LYS A 120 11.05 -5.54 1.14
CA LYS A 120 11.77 -4.73 2.13
C LYS A 120 12.97 -3.99 1.55
N ASP A 121 13.69 -4.59 0.59
CA ASP A 121 14.90 -3.99 0.04
C ASP A 121 14.55 -2.73 -0.78
N LYS A 122 13.37 -2.68 -1.42
CA LYS A 122 12.90 -1.47 -2.10
C LYS A 122 12.60 -0.36 -1.10
N PHE A 123 12.01 -0.70 0.05
CA PHE A 123 11.70 0.27 1.10
C PHE A 123 12.95 0.89 1.74
N PHE A 124 13.98 0.09 1.99
CA PHE A 124 15.23 0.56 2.61
C PHE A 124 16.27 1.10 1.62
N ARG A 125 15.99 1.09 0.30
CA ARG A 125 16.89 1.71 -0.66
C ARG A 125 17.02 3.20 -0.38
N PRO A 126 18.24 3.77 -0.43
CA PRO A 126 18.44 5.20 -0.28
C PRO A 126 17.56 5.95 -1.27
N LEU A 127 16.74 6.87 -0.74
CA LEU A 127 15.83 7.70 -1.53
C LEU A 127 16.58 8.40 -2.69
N ASN A 128 17.85 8.72 -2.49
CA ASN A 128 18.72 9.39 -3.47
C ASN A 128 19.07 8.55 -4.70
N GLU A 129 18.93 7.23 -4.69
CA GLU A 129 19.11 6.38 -5.89
C GLU A 129 17.79 6.22 -6.65
N THR A 130 16.67 6.17 -5.93
CA THR A 130 15.32 6.13 -6.50
C THR A 130 14.89 7.50 -7.06
N ILE A 131 15.38 8.60 -6.48
CA ILE A 131 15.09 10.00 -6.86
C ILE A 131 16.19 10.60 -7.75
N LYS A 132 17.38 9.99 -7.91
CA LYS A 132 18.44 10.53 -8.81
C LYS A 132 17.99 10.71 -10.27
N ASN A 133 16.99 9.93 -10.68
CA ASN A 133 16.37 10.01 -12.01
C ASN A 133 15.11 10.90 -12.03
N MET A 134 14.80 11.60 -10.94
CA MET A 134 13.67 12.53 -10.85
C MET A 134 14.18 13.97 -10.95
N PRO A 135 13.61 14.79 -11.85
CA PRO A 135 13.95 16.21 -11.92
C PRO A 135 13.64 16.89 -10.59
N LYS A 136 14.60 17.68 -10.11
CA LYS A 136 14.41 18.55 -8.96
C LYS A 136 13.47 19.69 -9.35
N PHE A 137 12.46 19.95 -8.52
CA PHE A 137 11.60 21.13 -8.60
C PHE A 137 12.40 22.42 -8.37
#